data_AF-A0A2S6REF5-F1
#
_entry.id   AF-A0A2S6REF5-F1
#
_cell.length_a   1.000
_cell.length_b   1.000
_cell.length_c   1.000
_cell.angle_alpha   90.00
_cell.angle_beta   90.00
_cell.angle_gamma   90.00
#
_symmetry.space_group_name_H-M   'P 1'
#
loop_
_entity.id
_entity.type
_entity.pdbx_description
1 polymer ?
#
loop_
_entity_poly.entity_id
_entity_poly.type
_entity_poly.pdbx_seq_one_letter_code
_entity_poly.pdbx_strand_id
1 'polypeptide(L)'
;MFKLVVFFSLGVLILILIRKLILMLTNNLIYQYILYFLTVVFFIFLIFLFRESKLHNSKGFYSPPKYDGENITPGKVFNEKD
;
A
#
# COMPACT_ATOMS: atom_id res chain seq x y z
N MET A 1 -5.93 8.57 10.04
CA MET A 1 -5.64 9.65 9.06
C MET A 1 -4.20 10.15 9.13
N PHE A 2 -3.65 10.48 10.32
CA PHE A 2 -2.25 10.95 10.46
C PHE A 2 -1.19 10.08 9.75
N LYS A 3 -1.24 8.75 9.91
CA LYS A 3 -0.31 7.82 9.25
C LYS A 3 -0.33 7.90 7.71
N LEU A 4 -1.48 8.24 7.10
CA LEU A 4 -1.58 8.43 5.65
C LEU A 4 -0.95 9.76 5.24
N VAL A 5 -1.22 10.83 5.98
CA VAL A 5 -0.62 12.16 5.74
C VAL A 5 0.91 12.07 5.80
N VAL A 6 1.45 11.40 6.81
CA VAL A 6 2.90 11.18 6.94
C VAL A 6 3.46 10.40 5.75
N PHE A 7 2.81 9.31 5.34
CA PHE A 7 3.22 8.52 4.17
C PHE A 7 3.25 9.35 2.88
N PHE A 8 2.20 10.13 2.61
CA PHE A 8 2.16 10.99 1.42
C PHE A 8 3.22 12.09 1.47
N SER A 9 3.43 12.72 2.64
CA SER A 9 4.45 13.76 2.79
C SER A 9 5.87 13.24 2.53
N LEU A 10 6.19 12.04 3.05
CA LEU A 10 7.46 11.35 2.77
C LEU A 10 7.58 10.96 1.30
N GLY A 11 6.50 10.45 0.69
CA GLY A 11 6.48 10.10 -0.73
C GLY A 11 6.81 11.29 -1.63
N VAL A 12 6.21 12.46 -1.37
CA VAL A 12 6.52 13.69 -2.10
C VAL A 12 7.98 14.11 -1.91
N LEU A 13 8.50 14.03 -0.69
CA LEU A 13 9.89 14.38 -0.41
C LEU A 13 10.88 13.47 -1.15
N ILE A 14 10.60 12.15 -1.20
CA ILE A 14 11.38 11.18 -1.97
C ILE A 14 11.34 11.51 -3.48
N LEU A 15 10.18 11.86 -4.03
CA LEU A 15 10.07 12.24 -5.45
C LEU A 15 10.92 13.47 -5.79
N ILE A 16 10.97 14.46 -4.90
CA ILE A 16 11.83 15.65 -5.08
C ILE A 16 13.32 15.26 -5.07
N LEU A 17 13.72 14.37 -4.15
CA LEU A 17 15.10 13.89 -4.07
C LEU A 17 15.49 13.08 -5.32
N ILE A 18 14.63 12.18 -5.78
CA ILE A 18 14.86 11.40 -7.00
C ILE A 18 15.01 12.32 -8.21
N ARG A 19 14.21 13.38 -8.32
CA ARG A 19 14.36 14.37 -9.40
C ARG A 19 15.76 14.97 -9.41
N LYS A 20 16.28 15.41 -8.26
CA LYS A 20 17.65 15.93 -8.16
C LYS A 20 18.68 14.87 -8.57
N LEU A 21 18.47 13.63 -8.16
CA LEU A 21 19.38 12.52 -8.44
C LEU A 21 19.42 12.20 -9.95
N ILE A 22 18.27 12.20 -10.63
CA ILE A 22 18.18 12.03 -12.09
C ILE A 22 18.92 13.15 -12.83
N LEU A 23 18.72 14.41 -12.41
CA LEU A 23 19.41 15.57 -12.99
C LEU A 23 20.93 15.48 -12.80
N MET A 24 21.40 14.90 -11.69
CA MET A 24 22.83 14.74 -11.42
C MET A 24 23.45 13.57 -12.19
N LEU A 25 22.70 12.48 -12.40
CA LEU A 25 23.21 11.27 -13.06
C LEU A 25 23.18 11.34 -14.59
N THR A 26 22.26 12.10 -15.17
CA THR A 26 22.11 12.13 -16.63
C THR A 26 21.86 13.54 -17.15
N ASN A 27 22.67 13.97 -18.12
CA ASN A 27 22.51 15.26 -18.80
C ASN A 27 21.61 15.17 -20.04
N ASN A 28 21.22 13.96 -20.46
CA ASN A 28 20.42 13.75 -21.66
C ASN A 28 18.92 13.80 -21.32
N LEU A 29 18.21 14.74 -21.94
CA LEU A 29 16.80 15.00 -21.71
C LEU A 29 15.90 13.77 -21.94
N ILE A 30 16.19 12.94 -22.94
CA ILE A 30 15.38 11.76 -23.27
C ILE A 30 15.45 10.76 -22.11
N TYR A 31 16.65 10.47 -21.63
CA TYR A 31 16.85 9.55 -20.49
C TYR A 31 16.24 10.12 -19.20
N GLN A 32 16.31 11.44 -18.98
CA GLN A 32 15.63 12.07 -17.85
C GLN A 32 14.11 11.81 -17.89
N TYR A 33 13.46 12.04 -19.04
CA TYR A 33 12.02 11.81 -19.19
C TYR A 33 11.64 10.33 -18.97
N ILE A 34 12.43 9.40 -19.50
CA ILE A 34 12.21 7.96 -19.29
C ILE A 34 12.30 7.62 -17.78
N LEU A 35 13.33 8.12 -17.10
CA LEU A 35 13.51 7.89 -15.66
C LEU A 35 12.39 8.52 -14.82
N TYR A 36 11.94 9.73 -15.17
CA TYR A 36 10.80 10.37 -14.50
C TYR A 36 9.52 9.54 -14.68
N PHE A 37 9.25 9.07 -15.90
CA PHE A 37 8.10 8.22 -16.16
C PHE A 37 8.14 6.92 -15.35
N LEU A 38 9.28 6.22 -15.36
CA LEU A 38 9.49 5.01 -14.55
C LEU A 38 9.27 5.25 -13.06
N THR A 39 9.77 6.38 -12.54
CA THR A 39 9.62 6.75 -11.13
C THR A 39 8.15 6.94 -10.76
N VAL A 40 7.36 7.60 -11.61
CA VAL A 40 5.91 7.80 -11.38
C VAL A 40 5.16 6.47 -11.42
N VAL A 41 5.43 5.62 -12.40
CA VAL A 41 4.81 4.28 -12.50
C VAL A 41 5.12 3.45 -11.26
N PHE A 42 6.39 3.45 -10.82
CA PHE A 42 6.81 2.73 -9.62
C PHE A 42 6.13 3.28 -8.35
N PHE A 43 5.99 4.60 -8.23
CA PHE A 43 5.29 5.22 -7.10
C PHE A 43 3.82 4.81 -7.04
N ILE A 44 3.11 4.79 -8.18
CA ILE A 44 1.72 4.32 -8.24
C ILE A 44 1.62 2.84 -7.82
N PHE A 45 2.53 2.00 -8.31
CA PHE A 45 2.57 0.58 -7.94
C PHE A 45 2.77 0.39 -6.43
N LEU A 46 3.66 1.17 -5.79
CA LEU A 46 3.85 1.14 -4.35
C LEU A 46 2.59 1.51 -3.56
N ILE A 47 1.77 2.44 -4.06
CA ILE A 47 0.49 2.79 -3.41
C ILE A 47 -0.44 1.57 -3.38
N PHE A 48 -0.54 0.83 -4.49
CA PHE A 48 -1.36 -0.38 -4.55
C PHE A 48 -0.85 -1.47 -3.60
N LEU A 49 0.46 -1.73 -3.56
CA LEU A 49 1.05 -2.67 -2.61
C LEU A 49 0.79 -2.26 -1.15
N PHE A 50 0.95 -0.98 -0.84
CA PHE A 50 0.67 -0.47 0.50
C PHE A 50 -0.81 -0.61 0.88
N ARG A 51 -1.73 -0.38 -0.05
CA ARG A 51 -3.17 -0.60 0.18
C ARG A 51 -3.46 -2.06 0.46
N GLU A 52 -2.93 -2.98 -0.34
CA GLU A 52 -3.21 -4.41 -0.21
C GLU A 52 -2.67 -4.97 1.11
N SER A 53 -1.44 -4.60 1.50
CA SER A 53 -0.87 -5.01 2.79
C SER A 53 -1.70 -4.56 4.00
N LYS A 54 -2.34 -3.40 3.93
CA LYS A 54 -3.29 -2.96 4.96
C LYS A 54 -4.60 -3.74 4.93
N LEU A 55 -5.10 -4.07 3.74
CA LEU A 55 -6.32 -4.85 3.59
C LEU A 55 -6.15 -6.24 4.22
N HIS A 56 -5.05 -6.91 3.91
CA HIS A 56 -4.73 -8.24 4.45
C HIS A 56 -4.56 -8.23 5.97
N ASN A 57 -4.00 -7.17 6.54
CA ASN A 57 -3.86 -7.01 7.99
C ASN A 57 -5.15 -6.60 8.72
N SER A 58 -6.23 -6.29 7.99
CA SER A 58 -7.49 -5.80 8.57
C SER A 58 -8.65 -6.80 8.49
N LYS A 59 -8.47 -7.91 7.77
CA LYS A 59 -9.48 -8.97 7.66
C LYS A 59 -9.26 -9.97 8.79
N GLY A 60 -10.09 -9.90 9.83
CA GLY A 60 -10.25 -11.03 10.73
C GLY A 60 -10.84 -12.23 9.98
N PHE A 61 -10.52 -13.44 10.42
CA PHE A 61 -11.11 -14.66 9.89
C PHE A 61 -12.57 -14.73 10.33
N TYR A 62 -13.48 -14.89 9.38
CA TYR A 62 -14.92 -15.02 9.65
C TYR A 62 -15.29 -16.51 9.67
N SER A 63 -15.74 -17.00 10.83
CA SER A 63 -16.48 -18.26 10.89
C SER A 63 -17.97 -17.97 10.71
N PRO A 64 -18.61 -18.55 9.68
CA PRO A 64 -20.04 -18.37 9.47
C PRO A 64 -20.85 -19.04 10.59
N PRO A 65 -22.07 -18.55 10.88
CA PRO A 65 -22.95 -19.19 11.84
C PRO A 65 -23.29 -20.62 11.39
N LYS A 66 -23.40 -21.54 12.35
CA LYS A 66 -23.73 -22.93 12.10
C LYS A 66 -24.97 -23.32 12.93
N TYR A 67 -25.89 -24.03 12.29
CA TYR A 67 -27.06 -24.62 12.93
C TYR A 67 -26.95 -26.15 12.83
N ASP A 68 -27.09 -26.84 13.95
CA ASP A 68 -26.99 -28.30 14.04
C ASP A 68 -28.35 -29.00 14.27
N GLY A 69 -29.44 -28.24 14.31
CA GLY A 69 -30.79 -28.75 14.54
C GLY A 69 -31.34 -28.47 15.93
N GLU A 70 -30.47 -28.21 16.92
CA GLU A 70 -30.87 -27.92 18.31
C GLU A 70 -30.31 -26.58 18.80
N ASN A 71 -29.12 -26.17 18.32
CA ASN A 71 -28.45 -24.95 18.74
C ASN A 71 -27.97 -24.10 17.54
N ILE A 72 -27.99 -22.77 17.73
CA ILE A 72 -27.42 -21.81 16.78
C ILE A 72 -26.07 -21.34 17.33
N THR A 73 -24.99 -21.67 16.64
CA THR A 73 -23.68 -21.07 16.91
C THR A 73 -23.57 -19.78 16.09
N PRO A 74 -23.51 -18.59 16.72
CA PRO A 74 -23.40 -17.34 15.99
C PRO A 74 -22.05 -17.23 15.28
N GLY A 75 -22.04 -16.58 14.11
CA GLY A 75 -20.82 -16.32 13.38
C GLY A 75 -19.89 -15.40 14.18
N LYS A 76 -18.58 -15.65 14.08
CA LYS A 76 -17.57 -14.89 14.82
C LYS A 76 -16.47 -14.44 13.89
N VAL A 77 -15.99 -13.22 14.11
CA VAL A 77 -14.76 -12.72 13.50
C VAL A 77 -13.65 -12.88 14.54
N PHE A 78 -12.61 -13.63 14.22
CA PHE A 78 -11.43 -13.83 15.07
C PHE A 78 -10.19 -13.34 14.35
N ASN A 79 -9.24 -12.81 15.11
CA ASN A 79 -7.89 -12.58 14.62
C ASN A 79 -7.07 -13.82 14.94
N GLU A 80 -6.13 -14.19 14.06
CA GLU A 80 -5.18 -15.30 14.25
C GLU A 80 -4.30 -15.20 15.54
N LYS A 81 -4.53 -14.20 16.40
CA LYS A 81 -3.71 -13.86 17.57
C LYS A 81 -4.37 -14.12 18.93
N ASP A 82 -5.57 -14.70 18.98
CA ASP A 82 -6.23 -15.05 20.24
C ASP A 82 -6.44 -16.57 20.36
#